data_AF-A0A8J7U8I8-F1
#
_entry.id   AF-A0A8J7U8I8-F1
#
_cell.length_a   1.000
_cell.length_b   1.000
_cell.length_c   1.000
_cell.angle_alpha   90.00
_cell.angle_beta   90.00
_cell.angle_gamma   90.00
#
_symmetry.space_group_name_H-M   'P 1'
#
loop_
_entity.id
_entity.type
_entity.pdbx_description
1 polymer ?
#
loop_
_entity_poly.entity_id
_entity_poly.type
_entity_poly.pdbx_seq_one_letter_code
_entity_poly.pdbx_strand_id
1 'polypeptide(L)' 'MPPLEDFLKKTWVIKKEDVKILRGEKANTVKLVSKNGDIFEVIPKKPFPISYPYFLIFVDTQGNEILMIEDYRKID' A
#
# COMPACT_ATOMS: atom_id res chain seq x y z
N MET A 1 -1.63 -9.56 -19.53
CA MET A 1 -1.71 -8.71 -18.33
C MET A 1 -3.10 -8.88 -17.76
N PRO A 2 -3.27 -9.33 -16.51
CA PRO A 2 -4.61 -9.54 -15.95
C PRO A 2 -5.37 -8.21 -15.92
N PRO A 3 -6.70 -8.22 -16.10
CA PRO A 3 -7.55 -7.05 -15.91
C PRO A 3 -7.31 -6.43 -14.54
N LEU A 4 -7.38 -5.09 -14.45
CA LEU A 4 -7.25 -4.36 -13.19
C LEU A 4 -8.15 -4.94 -12.09
N GLU A 5 -9.35 -5.39 -12.45
CA GLU A 5 -10.31 -6.00 -11.53
C GLU A 5 -9.79 -7.31 -10.89
N ASP A 6 -9.11 -8.16 -11.67
CA ASP A 6 -8.53 -9.41 -11.16
C ASP A 6 -7.28 -9.16 -10.30
N PHE A 7 -6.59 -8.05 -10.56
CA PHE A 7 -5.48 -7.59 -9.74
C PHE A 7 -5.97 -7.06 -8.38
N LEU A 8 -7.05 -6.27 -8.39
CA LEU A 8 -7.68 -5.74 -7.17
C LEU A 8 -8.32 -6.84 -6.31
N LYS A 9 -8.77 -7.95 -6.91
CA LYS A 9 -9.28 -9.12 -6.15
C LYS A 9 -8.19 -9.86 -5.37
N LYS A 10 -6.93 -9.77 -5.78
CA LYS A 10 -5.79 -10.46 -5.16
C LYS A 10 -5.05 -9.62 -4.12
N THR A 11 -5.31 -8.32 -4.09
CA THR A 11 -4.61 -7.36 -3.22
C THR A 11 -5.62 -6.73 -2.27
N TRP A 12 -5.26 -6.53 -1.01
CA TRP A 12 -6.10 -5.77 -0.12
C TRP A 12 -6.02 -4.29 -0.49
N VAL A 13 -7.13 -3.75 -0.98
CA VAL A 13 -7.30 -2.31 -1.20
C VAL A 13 -7.88 -1.72 0.07
N ILE A 14 -7.12 -0.84 0.71
CA ILE A 14 -7.58 -0.12 1.91
C ILE A 14 -7.71 1.36 1.57
N LYS A 15 -8.79 1.97 2.08
CA LYS A 15 -9.00 3.41 1.98
C LYS A 15 -7.98 4.13 2.87
N LYS A 16 -7.48 5.28 2.40
CA LYS A 16 -6.51 6.07 3.16
C LYS A 16 -7.01 6.45 4.57
N GLU A 17 -8.31 6.65 4.77
CA GLU A 17 -8.86 7.02 6.09
C GLU A 17 -8.78 5.89 7.12
N ASP A 18 -8.64 4.64 6.64
CA ASP A 18 -8.63 3.45 7.46
C ASP A 18 -7.19 2.92 7.71
N VAL A 19 -6.15 3.65 7.27
CA VAL A 19 -4.74 3.31 7.47
C VAL A 19 -3.92 4.52 7.92
N LYS A 20 -3.10 4.33 8.95
CA LYS A 20 -2.06 5.27 9.38
C LYS A 20 -0.70 4.78 8.95
N ILE A 21 0.06 5.63 8.26
CA ILE A 21 1.45 5.34 7.88
C ILE A 21 2.39 5.94 8.94
N LEU A 22 3.30 5.10 9.44
CA LEU A 22 4.33 5.46 10.40
C LEU A 22 5.71 5.07 9.87
N ARG A 23 6.76 5.65 10.47
CA ARG A 23 8.14 5.25 10.17
C ARG A 23 8.35 3.77 10.51
N GLY A 24 8.95 3.04 9.57
CA GLY A 24 9.35 1.65 9.77
C GLY A 24 10.48 1.51 10.80
N GLU A 25 10.63 0.31 11.35
CA GLU A 25 11.77 -0.03 12.23
C GLU A 25 13.04 -0.33 11.43
N LYS A 26 12.87 -0.77 10.18
CA LYS A 26 13.97 -1.07 9.27
C LYS A 26 14.21 0.06 8.28
N ALA A 27 15.39 0.05 7.67
CA ALA A 27 15.70 0.98 6.60
C ALA A 27 14.77 0.74 5.40
N ASN A 28 14.24 1.83 4.83
CA ASN A 28 13.36 1.83 3.66
C ASN A 28 12.01 1.11 3.84
N THR A 29 11.56 0.88 5.08
CA THR A 29 10.22 0.36 5.38
C THR A 29 9.32 1.43 5.99
N VAL A 30 8.01 1.19 5.90
CA VAL A 30 6.99 1.91 6.67
C VAL A 30 6.16 0.93 7.48
N LYS A 31 5.61 1.41 8.59
CA LYS A 31 4.61 0.68 9.36
C LYS A 31 3.23 1.18 8.96
N LEU A 32 2.39 0.28 8.50
CA LEU A 32 0.98 0.54 8.25
C LEU A 32 0.17 0.04 9.44
N VAL A 33 -0.61 0.91 10.04
CA VAL A 33 -1.53 0.58 11.13
C VAL A 33 -2.94 0.66 10.57
N SER A 34 -3.64 -0.48 10.50
CA SER A 34 -5.04 -0.53 10.10
C SER A 34 -5.92 0.06 11.20
N LYS A 35 -7.12 0.51 10.84
CA LYS A 35 -8.14 0.93 11.81
C LYS A 35 -8.53 -0.15 12.84
N ASN A 36 -8.33 -1.42 12.50
CA ASN A 36 -8.59 -2.55 13.39
C ASN A 36 -7.40 -2.85 14.32
N GLY A 37 -6.29 -2.13 14.18
CA GLY A 37 -5.09 -2.30 14.99
C GLY A 37 -4.06 -3.28 14.41
N ASP A 38 -4.29 -3.82 13.21
CA ASP A 38 -3.31 -4.66 12.54
C ASP A 38 -2.10 -3.82 12.12
N ILE A 39 -0.90 -4.36 12.33
CA ILE A 39 0.35 -3.66 12.00
C ILE A 39 1.10 -4.47 10.96
N PHE A 40 1.42 -3.82 9.85
CA PHE A 40 2.21 -4.40 8.75
C PHE A 40 3.47 -3.58 8.56
N GLU A 41 4.64 -4.24 8.54
CA GLU A 41 5.88 -3.61 8.09
C GLU A 41 6.10 -3.93 6.62
N VAL A 42 6.17 -2.88 5.82
CA VAL A 42 6.06 -3.00 4.36
C VAL A 42 7.04 -2.07 3.66
N ILE A 43 7.35 -2.38 2.41
CA ILE A 43 8.20 -1.54 1.56
C ILE A 43 7.29 -0.82 0.56
N PRO A 44 7.30 0.52 0.50
CA PRO A 44 6.56 1.25 -0.53
C PRO A 44 7.19 1.00 -1.89
N LYS A 45 6.38 0.56 -2.85
CA LYS A 45 6.72 0.43 -4.25
C LYS A 45 6.17 1.64 -5.01
N LYS A 46 6.73 1.92 -6.20
CA LYS A 46 6.37 3.07 -7.04
C LYS A 46 4.85 3.23 -7.15
N PRO A 47 4.33 4.46 -7.13
CA PRO A 47 2.90 4.68 -7.21
C PRO A 47 2.37 4.31 -8.61
N PHE A 48 1.11 3.89 -8.67
CA PHE A 48 0.48 3.37 -9.88
C PHE A 48 -0.88 4.03 -10.16
N PRO A 49 -1.22 4.28 -11.44
CA PRO A 49 -0.31 4.32 -12.59
C PRO A 49 0.69 5.48 -12.48
N ILE A 50 1.90 5.33 -13.02
CA ILE A 50 2.99 6.32 -12.85
C ILE A 50 2.60 7.72 -13.36
N SER A 51 1.78 7.79 -14.40
CA SER A 51 1.33 9.04 -15.03
C SER A 51 0.27 9.79 -14.22
N TYR A 52 -0.66 9.06 -13.59
CA TYR A 52 -1.71 9.59 -12.72
C TYR A 52 -1.79 8.71 -11.49
N PRO A 53 -0.86 8.90 -10.56
CA PRO A 53 -0.73 7.96 -9.47
C PRO A 53 -1.97 8.10 -8.58
N TYR A 54 -2.76 7.02 -8.53
CA TYR A 54 -3.97 6.89 -7.71
C TYR A 54 -3.75 5.94 -6.55
N PHE A 55 -2.79 5.02 -6.69
CA PHE A 55 -2.50 4.00 -5.71
C PHE A 55 -1.05 4.08 -5.27
N LEU A 56 -0.81 3.88 -3.98
CA LEU A 56 0.49 3.52 -3.46
C LEU A 56 0.49 2.02 -3.18
N ILE A 57 1.41 1.30 -3.82
CA ILE A 57 1.53 -0.16 -3.71
C ILE A 57 2.58 -0.46 -2.64
N PHE A 58 2.27 -1.41 -1.77
CA PHE A 58 3.17 -1.91 -0.74
C PHE A 58 3.48 -3.38 -0.98
N VAL A 59 4.73 -3.73 -0.75
CA VAL A 59 5.22 -5.11 -0.83
C VAL A 59 5.76 -5.60 0.50
N ASP A 60 5.69 -6.90 0.72
CA ASP A 60 6.40 -7.57 1.81
C ASP A 60 7.92 -7.65 1.52
N THR A 61 8.67 -8.20 2.46
CA THR A 61 10.13 -8.37 2.33
C THR A 61 10.55 -9.37 1.25
N GLN A 62 9.62 -10.19 0.74
CA GLN A 62 9.83 -11.13 -0.36
C GLN A 62 9.45 -10.52 -1.72
N GLY A 63 8.92 -9.29 -1.73
CA GLY A 63 8.53 -8.57 -2.94
C GLY A 63 7.10 -8.87 -3.41
N ASN A 64 6.30 -9.60 -2.63
CA ASN A 64 4.89 -9.84 -2.95
C ASN A 64 4.06 -8.60 -2.64
N GLU A 65 3.15 -8.24 -3.54
CA GLU A 65 2.24 -7.11 -3.37
C GLU A 65 1.15 -7.48 -2.35
N ILE A 66 1.12 -6.76 -1.24
CA ILE A 66 0.28 -7.07 -0.08
C ILE A 66 -0.84 -6.05 0.13
N LEU A 67 -0.59 -4.79 -0.24
CA LEU A 67 -1.54 -3.73 0.00
C LEU A 67 -1.46 -2.64 -1.06
N MET A 68 -2.62 -2.07 -1.39
CA MET A 68 -2.74 -0.83 -2.14
C MET A 68 -3.52 0.20 -1.32
N ILE A 69 -3.00 1.42 -1.22
CA ILE A 69 -3.75 2.55 -0.66
C ILE A 69 -4.27 3.42 -1.79
N GLU A 70 -5.59 3.60 -1.84
CA GLU A 70 -6.27 4.47 -2.79
C GLU A 70 -6.16 5.95 -2.41
N ASP A 71 -5.99 6.82 -3.41
CA ASP A 71 -5.85 8.27 -3.31
C ASP A 71 -4.70 8.74 -2.40
N TYR A 72 -3.53 8.11 -2.56
CA TYR A 72 -2.35 8.40 -1.72
C TYR A 72 -1.87 9.86 -1.78
N ARG A 73 -2.31 10.64 -2.77
CA ARG A 73 -2.03 12.10 -2.91
C ARG A 73 -2.53 12.94 -1.73
N LYS A 74 -3.30 12.36 -0.82
CA LYS A 74 -3.82 12.98 0.40
C LYS A 74 -3.26 12.35 1.68
N ILE A 75 -2.23 11.51 1.56
CA ILE A 75 -1.51 10.92 2.69
C ILE A 75 -0.40 11.87 3.19
N ASP A 76 -0.13 12.92 2.42
CA ASP A 76 0.73 14.06 2.77
C ASP A 76 -0.03 15.37 2.43
#